data_AF-A0A7C2ZXI4-F1
#
_entry.id   AF-A0A7C2ZXI4-F1
#
_cell.length_a   1.000
_cell.length_b   1.000
_cell.length_c   1.000
_cell.angle_alpha   90.00
_cell.angle_beta   90.00
_cell.angle_gamma   90.00
#
_symmetry.space_group_name_H-M   'P 1'
#
loop_
_entity.id
_entity.type
_entity.pdbx_description
1 polymer ?
#
loop_
_entity_poly.entity_id
_entity_poly.type
_entity_poly.pdbx_seq_one_letter_code
_entity_poly.pdbx_strand_id
1 'polypeptide(L)'
;AVARSGIDNLNGVLGRAEPLVALSVKAESLLRPLEAFLLERFYHHEQVVAAAQRAREGLTELFRRFCADPGLMPGYYRRFIAEHGLQRVVCDYIAGMTDRFCLRLLG
;
A
#
# COMPACT_ATOMS: atom_id res chain seq x y z
N ALA A 1 1.06 -25.18 12.98
CA ALA A 1 2.36 -24.56 13.28
C ALA A 1 2.33 -23.88 14.64
N VAL A 2 1.47 -22.88 14.84
CA VAL A 2 1.36 -22.08 16.08
C VAL A 2 1.28 -22.92 17.37
N ALA A 3 0.25 -23.76 17.55
CA ALA A 3 0.09 -24.57 18.77
C ALA A 3 1.22 -25.61 18.98
N ARG A 4 1.96 -25.96 17.93
CA ARG A 4 3.10 -26.89 17.97
C ARG A 4 4.45 -26.18 18.07
N SER A 5 4.46 -24.85 18.11
CA SER A 5 5.70 -24.06 18.09
C SER A 5 6.41 -24.02 19.45
N GLY A 6 5.70 -24.34 20.54
CA GLY A 6 6.24 -24.27 21.90
C GLY A 6 6.55 -22.85 22.37
N ILE A 7 6.13 -21.82 21.63
CA ILE A 7 6.38 -20.42 21.95
C ILE A 7 5.39 -19.96 23.01
N ASP A 8 5.92 -19.41 24.10
CA ASP A 8 5.16 -18.90 25.24
C ASP A 8 5.29 -17.39 25.43
N ASN A 9 6.15 -16.71 24.65
CA ASN A 9 6.42 -15.29 24.79
C ASN A 9 6.74 -14.60 23.45
N LEU A 10 6.68 -13.26 23.44
CA LEU A 10 6.88 -12.44 22.24
C LEU A 10 8.27 -12.60 21.62
N ASN A 11 9.33 -12.66 22.44
CA ASN A 11 10.70 -12.79 21.95
C ASN A 11 10.89 -14.12 21.19
N GLY A 12 10.21 -15.19 21.62
CA GLY A 12 10.18 -16.47 20.92
C GLY A 12 9.49 -16.42 19.55
N VAL A 13 8.58 -15.47 19.31
CA VAL A 13 8.00 -15.23 17.98
C VAL A 13 8.97 -14.40 17.13
N LEU A 14 9.49 -13.30 17.67
CA LEU A 14 10.34 -12.34 16.96
C LEU A 14 11.71 -12.91 16.56
N GLY A 15 12.25 -13.84 17.36
CA GLY A 15 13.54 -14.47 17.10
C GLY A 15 13.53 -15.56 16.01
N ARG A 16 12.38 -15.83 15.37
CA ARG A 16 12.26 -16.88 14.35
C ARG A 16 12.68 -16.38 12.98
N ALA A 17 13.34 -17.28 12.24
CA ALA A 17 13.63 -17.06 10.82
C ALA A 17 12.38 -17.23 9.93
N GLU A 18 11.43 -18.07 10.36
CA GLU A 18 10.24 -18.41 9.57
C GLU A 18 8.94 -17.86 10.19
N PRO A 19 7.98 -17.40 9.34
CA PRO A 19 6.68 -16.94 9.80
C PRO A 19 5.93 -17.99 10.62
N LEU A 20 5.36 -17.56 11.75
CA LEU A 20 4.57 -18.43 12.62
C LEU A 20 3.18 -18.75 12.03
N VAL A 21 2.62 -17.79 11.29
CA VAL A 21 1.37 -17.91 10.55
C VAL A 21 1.71 -18.22 9.10
N ALA A 22 1.33 -19.42 8.66
CA ALA A 22 1.53 -19.88 7.29
C ALA A 22 0.33 -20.75 6.89
N LEU A 23 0.10 -20.84 5.57
CA LEU A 23 -0.85 -21.79 5.03
C LEU A 23 -0.36 -23.22 5.24
N SER A 24 -1.30 -24.15 5.34
CA SER A 24 -0.93 -25.57 5.23
C SER A 24 -0.46 -25.86 3.80
N VAL A 25 0.42 -26.87 3.65
CA VAL A 25 0.91 -27.33 2.33
C VAL A 25 -0.24 -27.56 1.35
N LYS A 26 -1.37 -28.13 1.83
CA LYS A 26 -2.57 -28.35 1.02
C LYS A 26 -3.20 -27.02 0.58
N ALA A 27 -3.42 -26.08 1.49
CA ALA A 27 -4.02 -24.79 1.15
C ALA A 27 -3.13 -23.99 0.18
N GLU A 28 -1.82 -24.01 0.38
CA GLU A 28 -0.85 -23.36 -0.50
C GLU A 28 -0.81 -23.99 -1.90
N SER A 29 -0.93 -25.33 -2.00
CA SER A 29 -1.04 -26.00 -3.30
C SER A 29 -2.29 -25.61 -4.10
N LEU A 30 -3.35 -25.17 -3.43
CA LEU A 30 -4.60 -24.71 -4.05
C LEU A 30 -4.55 -23.21 -4.37
N LEU A 31 -3.92 -22.40 -3.51
CA LEU A 31 -3.83 -20.95 -3.69
C LEU A 31 -2.88 -20.57 -4.83
N ARG A 32 -1.70 -21.20 -4.92
CA ARG A 32 -0.69 -20.87 -5.94
C ARG A 32 -1.22 -20.87 -7.39
N PRO A 33 -1.94 -21.90 -7.88
CA PRO A 33 -2.48 -21.87 -9.24
C PRO A 33 -3.58 -20.81 -9.41
N LEU A 34 -4.34 -20.50 -8.36
CA LEU A 34 -5.34 -19.43 -8.39
C LEU A 34 -4.67 -18.05 -8.51
N GLU A 35 -3.63 -17.78 -7.73
CA GLU A 35 -2.86 -16.52 -7.81
C GLU A 35 -2.23 -16.34 -9.19
N ALA A 36 -1.63 -17.40 -9.75
CA ALA A 36 -1.08 -17.39 -11.10
C ALA A 36 -2.16 -17.09 -12.16
N PHE A 37 -3.32 -17.74 -12.04
CA PHE A 37 -4.47 -17.48 -12.91
C PHE A 37 -4.97 -16.03 -12.81
N LEU A 38 -5.14 -15.51 -11.59
CA LEU A 38 -5.58 -14.13 -11.37
C LEU A 38 -4.56 -13.12 -11.89
N LEU A 39 -3.27 -13.37 -11.70
CA LEU A 39 -2.22 -12.51 -12.23
C LEU A 39 -2.29 -12.43 -13.76
N GLU A 40 -2.39 -13.58 -14.42
CA GLU A 40 -2.43 -13.67 -15.89
C GLU A 40 -3.74 -13.12 -16.47
N ARG A 41 -4.89 -13.46 -15.87
CA ARG A 41 -6.21 -13.24 -16.49
C ARG A 41 -6.98 -12.05 -15.93
N PHE A 42 -6.66 -11.58 -14.73
CA PHE A 42 -7.34 -10.46 -14.09
C PHE A 42 -6.44 -9.23 -13.98
N TYR A 43 -5.31 -9.32 -13.29
CA TYR A 43 -4.47 -8.16 -13.01
C TYR A 43 -3.78 -7.58 -14.25
N HIS A 44 -3.43 -8.42 -15.22
CA HIS A 44 -2.87 -7.98 -16.51
C HIS A 44 -3.93 -7.66 -17.58
N HIS A 45 -5.23 -7.76 -17.24
CA HIS A 45 -6.27 -7.39 -18.18
C HIS A 45 -6.20 -5.89 -18.51
N GLU A 46 -6.38 -5.54 -19.78
CA GLU A 46 -6.16 -4.17 -20.29
C GLU A 46 -6.94 -3.10 -19.52
N GLN A 47 -8.16 -3.40 -19.10
CA GLN A 47 -8.99 -2.48 -18.31
C GLN A 47 -8.38 -2.18 -16.92
N VAL A 48 -7.80 -3.19 -16.27
CA VAL A 48 -7.15 -3.04 -14.96
C VAL A 48 -5.86 -2.24 -15.11
N VAL A 49 -5.06 -2.58 -16.12
CA VAL A 49 -3.82 -1.87 -16.45
C VAL A 49 -4.10 -0.40 -16.79
N ALA A 50 -5.12 -0.12 -17.60
CA ALA A 50 -5.52 1.24 -17.94
C ALA A 50 -6.02 2.03 -16.73
N ALA A 51 -6.77 1.39 -15.82
CA ALA A 51 -7.18 2.02 -14.57
C ALA A 51 -5.97 2.35 -13.67
N ALA A 52 -5.03 1.42 -13.52
CA ALA A 52 -3.80 1.63 -12.76
C ALA A 52 -2.93 2.75 -13.35
N GLN A 53 -2.85 2.83 -14.68
CA GLN A 53 -2.15 3.89 -15.39
C GLN A 53 -2.73 5.28 -15.06
N ARG A 54 -4.05 5.44 -15.15
CA ARG A 54 -4.74 6.69 -14.79
C ARG A 54 -4.53 7.06 -13.32
N ALA A 55 -4.58 6.08 -12.43
CA ALA A 55 -4.30 6.30 -11.01
C ALA A 55 -2.85 6.79 -10.80
N ARG A 56 -1.86 6.20 -11.48
CA ARG A 56 -0.46 6.63 -11.40
C ARG A 56 -0.27 8.07 -11.87
N GLU A 57 -0.88 8.43 -13.00
CA GLU A 57 -0.84 9.80 -13.53
C GLU A 57 -1.47 10.80 -12.55
N GLY A 58 -2.64 10.44 -12.00
CA GLY A 58 -3.33 11.25 -11.00
C GLY A 58 -2.52 11.47 -9.72
N LEU A 59 -1.96 10.40 -9.16
CA LEU A 59 -1.10 10.50 -7.97
C LEU A 59 0.17 11.32 -8.24
N THR A 60 0.75 11.19 -9.42
CA THR A 60 1.93 11.98 -9.84
C THR A 60 1.60 13.47 -9.89
N GLU A 61 0.46 13.83 -10.47
CA GLU A 61 0.01 15.22 -10.54
C GLU A 61 -0.32 15.79 -9.16
N LEU A 62 -1.01 15.03 -8.30
CA LEU A 62 -1.28 15.45 -6.91
C LEU A 62 0.03 15.68 -6.14
N PHE A 63 0.98 14.76 -6.24
CA PHE A 63 2.28 14.91 -5.60
C PHE A 63 3.00 16.17 -6.06
N ARG A 64 3.03 16.42 -7.37
CA ARG A 64 3.63 17.64 -7.94
C ARG A 64 2.93 18.90 -7.47
N ARG A 65 1.59 18.93 -7.45
CA ARG A 65 0.79 20.08 -6.98
C ARG A 65 1.07 20.41 -5.52
N PHE A 66 1.05 19.43 -4.63
CA PHE A 66 1.30 19.66 -3.20
C PHE A 66 2.77 19.98 -2.88
N CYS A 67 3.72 19.46 -3.67
CA CYS A 67 5.12 19.87 -3.54
C CYS A 67 5.33 21.33 -4.02
N ALA A 68 4.64 21.74 -5.09
CA ALA A 68 4.75 23.10 -5.62
C ALA A 68 4.05 24.12 -4.71
N ASP A 69 2.88 23.77 -4.16
CA ASP A 69 2.15 24.59 -3.21
C ASP A 69 1.70 23.76 -2.00
N PRO A 70 2.53 23.70 -0.95
CA PRO A 70 2.18 23.02 0.29
C PRO A 70 0.95 23.61 0.97
N GLY A 71 0.59 24.87 0.66
CA GLY A 71 -0.59 25.56 1.19
C GLY A 71 -1.91 24.88 0.84
N LEU A 72 -1.94 24.07 -0.22
CA LEU A 72 -3.07 23.25 -0.63
C LEU A 72 -3.34 22.08 0.34
N MET A 73 -2.35 21.69 1.16
CA MET A 73 -2.53 20.67 2.20
C MET A 73 -3.12 21.28 3.47
N PRO A 74 -3.92 20.55 4.28
CA PRO A 74 -4.36 21.01 5.58
C PRO A 74 -3.19 21.39 6.50
N GLY A 75 -3.35 22.45 7.30
CA GLY A 75 -2.30 22.94 8.20
C GLY A 75 -1.74 21.90 9.17
N TYR A 76 -2.57 20.91 9.55
CA TYR A 76 -2.16 19.76 10.36
C TYR A 76 -0.98 18.98 9.73
N TYR A 77 -0.98 18.76 8.41
CA TYR A 77 0.11 18.05 7.73
C TYR A 77 1.33 18.96 7.59
N ARG A 78 1.12 20.23 7.20
CA ARG A 78 2.20 21.18 6.95
C ARG A 78 3.14 21.38 8.15
N ARG A 79 2.64 21.26 9.38
CA ARG A 79 3.46 21.41 10.60
C ARG A 79 4.61 20.39 10.69
N PHE A 80 4.48 19.24 10.02
CA PHE A 80 5.49 18.19 10.02
C PHE A 80 6.58 18.37 8.96
N ILE A 81 6.45 19.37 8.07
CA ILE A 81 7.41 19.58 6.96
C ILE A 81 8.81 19.88 7.51
N ALA A 82 8.92 20.64 8.60
CA ALA A 82 10.21 20.96 9.21
C ALA A 82 10.92 19.74 9.79
N GLU A 83 10.17 18.73 10.24
CA GLU A 83 10.71 17.53 10.89
C GLU A 83 10.98 16.39 9.89
N HIS A 84 10.06 16.15 8.95
CA HIS A 84 10.09 14.98 8.06
C HIS A 84 10.42 15.32 6.60
N GLY A 85 10.46 16.61 6.25
CA GLY A 85 10.66 17.08 4.89
C GLY A 85 9.37 17.09 4.05
N LEU A 86 9.35 17.96 3.04
CA LEU A 86 8.17 18.24 2.23
C LEU A 86 7.63 16.98 1.53
N GLN A 87 8.48 16.28 0.80
CA GLN A 87 8.09 15.14 -0.02
C GLN A 87 7.47 14.02 0.82
N ARG A 88 8.01 13.76 2.02
CA ARG A 88 7.46 12.76 2.95
C ARG A 88 6.06 13.15 3.41
N VAL A 89 5.89 14.39 3.88
CA VAL A 89 4.58 14.88 4.34
C VAL A 89 3.55 14.87 3.23
N VAL A 90 3.94 15.20 2.00
CA VAL A 90 3.06 15.09 0.82
C VAL A 90 2.66 13.62 0.56
N CYS A 91 3.60 12.67 0.64
CA CYS A 91 3.29 11.25 0.52
C CYS A 91 2.29 10.79 1.61
N ASP A 92 2.50 11.19 2.86
CA ASP A 92 1.63 10.81 3.97
C ASP A 92 0.22 11.39 3.80
N TYR A 93 0.13 12.64 3.33
CA TYR A 93 -1.16 13.26 3.03
C TYR A 93 -1.89 12.55 1.90
N ILE A 94 -1.21 12.24 0.79
CA ILE A 94 -1.79 11.51 -0.35
C ILE A 94 -2.21 10.10 0.06
N ALA A 95 -1.40 9.38 0.84
CA ALA A 95 -1.71 8.03 1.32
C ALA A 95 -2.94 8.00 2.25
N GLY A 96 -3.24 9.11 2.93
CA GLY A 96 -4.45 9.28 3.74
C GLY A 96 -5.72 9.65 2.95
N MET A 97 -5.63 9.85 1.64
CA MET A 97 -6.78 10.20 0.80
C MET A 97 -7.60 8.96 0.39
N THR A 98 -8.87 9.20 0.06
CA THR A 98 -9.70 8.20 -0.62
C THR A 98 -9.69 8.44 -2.12
N ASP A 99 -9.89 7.39 -2.92
CA ASP A 99 -9.98 7.49 -4.38
C ASP A 99 -10.96 8.58 -4.82
N ARG A 100 -12.15 8.65 -4.20
CA ARG A 100 -13.17 9.67 -4.49
C ARG A 100 -12.67 11.09 -4.21
N PHE A 101 -11.87 11.27 -3.17
CA PHE A 101 -11.29 12.58 -2.84
C PHE A 101 -10.21 12.95 -3.86
N CYS A 102 -9.31 12.02 -4.20
CA CYS A 102 -8.28 12.22 -5.23
C CYS A 102 -8.90 12.61 -6.58
N LEU A 103 -9.92 11.87 -7.03
CA LEU A 103 -10.61 12.14 -8.29
C LEU A 103 -11.26 13.52 -8.32
N ARG A 104 -11.81 14.00 -7.20
CA ARG A 104 -12.39 15.35 -7.10
C ARG A 104 -11.34 16.47 -7.18
N LEU A 105 -10.10 16.21 -6.81
CA LEU A 105 -9.01 17.19 -6.91
C LEU A 105 -8.35 17.19 -8.30
N LEU A 106 -8.52 16.10 -9.05
CA LEU A 106 -7.96 15.92 -10.39
C LEU A 106 -8.93 16.37 -11.52
N GLY A 107 -10.24 16.37 -11.24
CA GLY A 107 -11.28 16.98 -12.07
C GLY A 107 -11.87 18.24 -11.44
#